data_AF-A0AAF0MB69-F1
#
_entry.id   AF-A0AAF0MB69-F1
#
_cell.length_a   1.000
_cell.length_b   1.000
_cell.length_c   1.000
_cell.angle_alpha   90.00
_cell.angle_beta   90.00
_cell.angle_gamma   90.00
#
_symmetry.space_group_name_H-M   'P 1'
#
loop_
_entity.id
_entity.type
_entity.pdbx_description
1 polymer ?
#
loop_
_entity_poly.entity_id
_entity_poly.type
_entity_poly.pdbx_seq_one_letter_code
_entity_poly.pdbx_strand_id
1 'polypeptide(L)'
;MNPRLPDAVRRAARRAAWVGVVGSVVGAAIGIWLSLGERPVEVLLLVLGGTLAGGGLAATLTILVSQFWMRAVTTAPTLGLSLAEKRELQGAILTRASIAPELGPRAADQARVLAVTLPLAMAQSTLLSVGIVGSQVIGLASADSLAWFRVVLIAVLVVTGVIVIVVLRRNLIQVRRSIEALDTGTA
;
A
#
# COMPACT_ATOMS: atom_id res chain seq x y z
N MET A 1 7.18 -19.64 12.73
CA MET A 1 7.46 -18.54 11.78
C MET A 1 8.53 -18.91 10.74
N ASN A 2 8.22 -18.83 9.45
CA ASN A 2 9.18 -19.13 8.36
C ASN A 2 10.14 -17.92 8.17
N PRO A 3 11.46 -18.07 8.38
CA PRO A 3 12.41 -16.96 8.32
C PRO A 3 12.50 -16.30 6.93
N ARG A 4 11.97 -16.95 5.89
CA ARG A 4 11.99 -16.48 4.50
C ARG A 4 10.99 -15.35 4.19
N LEU A 5 9.96 -15.18 5.02
CA LEU A 5 8.90 -14.18 4.80
C LEU A 5 9.40 -12.72 4.92
N PRO A 6 10.11 -12.31 5.99
CA PRO A 6 10.63 -10.94 6.10
C PRO A 6 11.60 -10.58 4.97
N ASP A 7 12.44 -11.53 4.54
CA ASP A 7 13.37 -11.31 3.41
C ASP A 7 12.63 -11.17 2.08
N ALA A 8 11.59 -11.97 1.84
CA ALA A 8 10.76 -11.86 0.65
C ALA A 8 10.08 -10.49 0.59
N VAL A 9 9.55 -9.99 1.71
CA VAL A 9 8.92 -8.67 1.77
C VAL A 9 9.94 -7.54 1.59
N ARG A 10 11.13 -7.62 2.19
CA ARG A 10 12.20 -6.63 1.95
C ARG A 10 12.62 -6.58 0.48
N ARG A 11 12.76 -7.74 -0.17
CA ARG A 11 13.06 -7.81 -1.60
C ARG A 11 11.95 -7.23 -2.46
N ALA A 12 10.69 -7.53 -2.15
CA ALA A 12 9.54 -6.96 -2.83
C ALA A 12 9.49 -5.43 -2.69
N ALA A 13 9.71 -4.91 -1.47
CA ALA A 13 9.76 -3.47 -1.21
C ALA A 13 10.91 -2.78 -1.96
N ARG A 14 12.12 -3.38 -1.96
CA ARG A 14 13.26 -2.84 -2.70
C ARG A 14 13.01 -2.82 -4.21
N ARG A 15 12.40 -3.88 -4.76
CA ARG A 15 12.01 -3.92 -6.19
C ARG A 15 10.95 -2.86 -6.51
N ALA A 16 9.91 -2.75 -5.68
CA ALA A 16 8.87 -1.74 -5.86
C ALA A 16 9.44 -0.31 -5.81
N ALA A 17 10.41 -0.04 -4.92
CA ALA A 17 11.09 1.24 -4.87
C ALA A 17 11.87 1.53 -6.16
N TRP A 18 12.68 0.57 -6.65
CA TRP A 18 13.42 0.74 -7.91
C TRP A 18 12.50 0.90 -9.12
N VAL A 19 11.45 0.08 -9.22
CA VAL A 19 10.46 0.18 -10.31
C VAL A 19 9.71 1.51 -10.22
N GLY A 20 9.39 1.98 -9.02
CA GLY A 20 8.80 3.30 -8.81
C GLY A 20 9.70 4.42 -9.32
N VAL A 21 11.00 4.38 -8.98
CA VAL A 21 11.97 5.38 -9.47
C VAL A 21 12.07 5.36 -10.99
N VAL A 22 12.24 4.18 -11.60
CA VAL A 22 12.30 4.04 -13.07
C VAL A 22 11.00 4.52 -13.71
N GLY A 23 9.85 4.13 -13.17
CA GLY A 23 8.53 4.58 -13.63
C GLY A 23 8.34 6.10 -13.53
N SER A 24 8.86 6.73 -12.47
CA SER A 24 8.84 8.19 -12.35
C SER A 24 9.73 8.87 -13.38
N VAL A 25 10.94 8.36 -13.62
CA VAL A 25 11.85 8.91 -14.65
C VAL A 25 11.22 8.82 -16.04
N VAL A 26 10.63 7.66 -16.38
CA VAL A 26 9.93 7.46 -17.65
C VAL A 26 8.72 8.40 -17.76
N GLY A 27 7.94 8.53 -16.68
CA GLY A 27 6.82 9.47 -16.62
C GLY A 27 7.23 10.93 -16.82
N ALA A 28 8.38 11.35 -16.25
CA ALA A 28 8.95 12.68 -16.46
C ALA A 28 9.31 12.90 -17.93
N ALA A 29 10.03 11.94 -18.54
CA ALA A 29 10.47 12.03 -19.92
C ALA A 29 9.28 12.14 -20.89
N ILE A 30 8.22 11.36 -20.66
CA ILE A 30 6.97 11.45 -21.43
C ILE A 30 6.31 12.82 -21.23
N GLY A 31 6.25 13.33 -19.98
CA GLY A 31 5.70 14.65 -19.69
C GLY A 31 6.44 15.78 -20.41
N ILE A 32 7.78 15.74 -20.40
CA ILE A 32 8.63 16.71 -21.11
C ILE A 32 8.39 16.61 -22.63
N TRP A 33 8.35 15.40 -23.17
CA TRP A 33 8.11 15.16 -24.59
C TRP A 33 6.76 15.72 -25.05
N LEU A 34 5.70 15.51 -24.25
CA LEU A 34 4.36 16.02 -24.55
C LEU A 34 4.26 17.55 -24.45
N SER A 35 5.12 18.17 -23.65
CA SER A 35 5.09 19.61 -23.37
C SER A 35 5.77 20.50 -24.44
N LEU A 36 6.25 19.93 -25.55
CA LEU A 36 6.94 20.67 -26.61
C LEU A 36 6.01 21.71 -27.25
N GLY A 37 6.17 22.97 -26.85
CA GLY A 37 5.38 24.11 -27.34
C GLY A 37 4.29 24.62 -26.39
N GLU A 38 4.17 24.05 -25.19
CA GLU A 38 3.17 24.42 -24.19
C GLU A 38 3.63 25.50 -23.20
N ARG A 39 2.69 26.01 -22.38
CA ARG A 39 2.99 27.01 -21.35
C ARG A 39 3.78 26.39 -20.19
N PRO A 40 4.61 27.16 -19.46
CA PRO A 40 5.43 26.64 -18.35
C PRO A 40 4.63 25.91 -17.27
N VAL A 41 3.38 26.33 -17.02
CA VAL A 41 2.49 25.71 -16.04
C VAL A 41 1.96 24.35 -16.52
N GLU A 42 1.65 24.22 -17.81
CA GLU A 42 1.19 22.96 -18.42
C GLU A 42 2.32 21.93 -18.44
N VAL A 43 3.54 22.37 -18.81
CA VAL A 43 4.78 21.57 -18.72
C VAL A 43 4.95 21.01 -17.30
N LEU A 44 4.82 21.86 -16.28
CA LEU A 44 4.97 21.44 -14.88
C LEU A 44 3.92 20.39 -14.49
N LEU A 45 2.67 20.58 -14.89
CA LEU A 45 1.57 19.64 -14.60
C LEU A 45 1.75 18.30 -15.33
N LEU A 46 2.20 18.31 -16.59
CA LEU A 46 2.47 17.09 -17.34
C LEU A 46 3.61 16.28 -16.73
N VAL A 47 4.72 16.93 -16.38
CA VAL A 47 5.88 16.26 -15.78
C VAL A 47 5.56 15.75 -14.37
N LEU A 48 4.92 16.56 -13.54
CA LEU A 48 4.52 16.15 -12.20
C LEU A 48 3.48 15.04 -12.24
N GLY A 49 2.45 15.17 -13.06
CA GLY A 49 1.43 14.15 -13.23
C GLY A 49 2.00 12.84 -13.79
N GLY A 50 2.87 12.92 -14.80
CA GLY A 50 3.55 11.78 -15.41
C GLY A 50 4.45 11.03 -14.43
N THR A 51 5.28 11.74 -13.66
CA THR A 51 6.16 11.14 -12.65
C THR A 51 5.37 10.40 -11.57
N LEU A 52 4.28 11.00 -11.07
CA LEU A 52 3.43 10.43 -10.04
C LEU A 52 2.63 9.23 -10.58
N ALA A 53 2.06 9.35 -11.78
CA ALA A 53 1.31 8.28 -12.45
C ALA A 53 2.21 7.07 -12.74
N GLY A 54 3.33 7.29 -13.44
CA GLY A 54 4.27 6.25 -13.82
C GLY A 54 4.86 5.55 -12.61
N GLY A 55 5.43 6.31 -11.66
CA GLY A 55 6.06 5.73 -10.47
C GLY A 55 5.06 5.05 -9.54
N GLY A 56 3.93 5.70 -9.26
CA GLY A 56 2.89 5.19 -8.38
C GLY A 56 2.27 3.89 -8.90
N LEU A 57 1.83 3.86 -10.16
CA LEU A 57 1.20 2.68 -10.75
C LEU A 57 2.18 1.52 -10.94
N ALA A 58 3.40 1.78 -11.43
CA ALA A 58 4.38 0.72 -11.66
C ALA A 58 4.82 0.07 -10.35
N ALA A 59 5.07 0.86 -9.30
CA ALA A 59 5.40 0.35 -7.98
C ALA A 59 4.21 -0.43 -7.36
N THR A 60 2.98 0.04 -7.56
CA THR A 60 1.77 -0.66 -7.09
C THR A 60 1.61 -2.02 -7.73
N LEU A 61 1.72 -2.10 -9.06
CA LEU A 61 1.63 -3.37 -9.80
C LEU A 61 2.72 -4.35 -9.36
N THR A 62 3.93 -3.86 -9.13
CA THR A 62 5.04 -4.67 -8.63
C THR A 62 4.75 -5.27 -7.25
N ILE A 63 4.14 -4.48 -6.36
CA ILE A 63 3.73 -4.96 -5.04
C ILE A 63 2.59 -5.97 -5.16
N LEU A 64 1.58 -5.72 -5.99
CA LEU A 64 0.46 -6.63 -6.25
C LEU A 64 0.95 -8.00 -6.72
N VAL A 65 1.84 -8.01 -7.72
CA VAL A 65 2.44 -9.25 -8.23
C VAL A 65 3.17 -9.96 -7.08
N SER A 66 4.02 -9.23 -6.34
CA SER A 66 4.77 -9.82 -5.22
C SER A 66 3.86 -10.42 -4.14
N GLN A 67 2.75 -9.76 -3.81
CA GLN A 67 1.75 -10.29 -2.87
C GLN A 67 1.05 -11.54 -3.40
N PHE A 68 0.73 -11.58 -4.70
CA PHE A 68 0.15 -12.76 -5.33
C PHE A 68 1.07 -13.97 -5.18
N TRP A 69 2.38 -13.81 -5.42
CA TRP A 69 3.39 -14.86 -5.21
C TRP A 69 3.56 -15.25 -3.73
N MET A 70 3.37 -14.32 -2.79
CA MET A 70 3.46 -14.60 -1.35
C MET A 70 2.14 -15.14 -0.75
N ARG A 71 1.07 -15.25 -1.56
CA ARG A 71 -0.27 -15.61 -1.06
C ARG A 71 -0.29 -16.95 -0.35
N ALA A 72 0.38 -17.96 -0.89
CA ALA A 72 0.44 -19.30 -0.29
C ALA A 72 1.10 -19.31 1.10
N VAL A 73 2.13 -18.48 1.30
CA VAL A 73 2.85 -18.40 2.59
C VAL A 73 2.07 -17.56 3.62
N THR A 74 1.35 -16.55 3.14
CA THR A 74 0.57 -15.64 4.00
C THR A 74 -0.77 -16.23 4.43
N THR A 75 -1.36 -17.13 3.64
CA THR A 75 -2.60 -17.84 4.02
C THR A 75 -2.36 -19.10 4.83
N ALA A 76 -1.13 -19.62 4.89
CA ALA A 76 -0.77 -20.84 5.61
C ALA A 76 -1.25 -20.89 7.08
N PRO A 77 -1.16 -19.82 7.89
CA PRO A 77 -1.64 -19.82 9.28
C PRO A 77 -3.17 -19.93 9.41
N THR A 78 -3.91 -19.64 8.34
CA THR A 78 -5.39 -19.64 8.29
C THR A 78 -5.95 -20.79 7.47
N LEU A 79 -5.13 -21.75 7.05
CA LEU A 79 -5.60 -22.92 6.32
C LEU A 79 -6.58 -23.71 7.20
N GLY A 80 -7.77 -23.98 6.67
CA GLY A 80 -8.84 -24.71 7.38
C GLY A 80 -9.87 -23.84 8.11
N LEU A 81 -9.65 -22.52 8.27
CA LEU A 81 -10.66 -21.61 8.83
C LEU A 81 -11.62 -21.10 7.75
N SER A 82 -12.90 -20.98 8.09
CA SER A 82 -13.92 -20.32 7.25
C SER A 82 -13.60 -18.83 7.06
N LEU A 83 -14.19 -18.21 6.03
CA LEU A 83 -14.02 -16.78 5.75
C LEU A 83 -14.47 -15.89 6.91
N ALA A 84 -15.52 -16.30 7.64
CA ALA A 84 -16.02 -15.59 8.80
C ALA A 84 -15.01 -15.64 9.95
N GLU A 85 -14.50 -16.83 10.29
CA GLU A 85 -13.50 -17.01 11.36
C GLU A 85 -12.19 -16.28 11.04
N LYS A 86 -11.78 -16.22 9.76
CA LYS A 86 -10.60 -15.43 9.36
C LYS A 86 -10.79 -13.94 9.61
N ARG A 87 -11.97 -13.40 9.30
CA ARG A 87 -12.30 -11.98 9.52
C ARG A 87 -12.43 -11.67 11.01
N GLU A 88 -13.02 -12.58 11.77
CA GLU A 88 -13.17 -12.44 13.21
C GLU A 88 -11.82 -12.50 13.92
N LEU A 89 -10.95 -13.44 13.54
CA LEU A 89 -9.59 -13.54 14.06
C LEU A 89 -8.74 -12.31 13.68
N GLN A 90 -8.83 -11.84 12.43
CA GLN A 90 -8.19 -10.58 12.02
C GLN A 90 -8.75 -9.39 12.80
N GLY A 91 -10.06 -9.32 12.98
CA GLY A 91 -10.75 -8.31 13.77
C GLY A 91 -10.22 -8.30 15.20
N ALA A 92 -10.20 -9.44 15.87
CA ALA A 92 -9.72 -9.60 17.24
C ALA A 92 -8.24 -9.21 17.42
N ILE A 93 -7.37 -9.56 16.47
CA ILE A 93 -5.96 -9.15 16.48
C ILE A 93 -5.82 -7.63 16.34
N LEU A 94 -6.64 -7.01 15.50
CA LEU A 94 -6.61 -5.57 15.24
C LEU A 94 -7.30 -4.75 16.35
N THR A 95 -8.33 -5.29 17.00
CA THR A 95 -9.10 -4.60 18.05
C THR A 95 -8.70 -4.99 19.47
N ARG A 96 -7.76 -5.94 19.63
CA ARG A 96 -7.32 -6.48 20.93
C ARG A 96 -8.45 -7.19 21.70
N ALA A 97 -9.43 -7.75 20.97
CA ALA A 97 -10.49 -8.53 21.59
C ALA A 97 -9.93 -9.85 22.18
N SER A 98 -10.60 -10.39 23.20
CA SER A 98 -10.22 -11.66 23.83
C SER A 98 -10.18 -12.77 22.77
N ILE A 99 -9.00 -13.32 22.52
CA ILE A 99 -8.81 -14.47 21.63
C ILE A 99 -8.93 -15.74 22.47
N ALA A 100 -9.72 -16.71 22.01
CA ALA A 100 -9.84 -18.00 22.68
C ALA A 100 -8.44 -18.65 22.84
N PRO A 101 -8.09 -19.20 24.01
CA PRO A 101 -6.73 -19.69 24.30
C PRO A 101 -6.28 -20.80 23.35
N GLU A 102 -7.22 -21.62 22.88
CA GLU A 102 -7.02 -22.66 21.86
C GLU A 102 -6.60 -22.13 20.48
N LEU A 103 -6.89 -20.85 20.17
CA LEU A 103 -6.48 -20.17 18.95
C LEU A 103 -5.23 -19.28 19.13
N GLY A 104 -4.71 -19.16 20.36
CA GLY A 104 -3.56 -18.32 20.70
C GLY A 104 -2.32 -18.54 19.83
N PRO A 105 -1.86 -19.79 19.60
CA PRO A 105 -0.67 -20.05 18.76
C PRO A 105 -0.87 -19.64 17.30
N ARG A 106 -2.08 -19.86 16.76
CA ARG A 106 -2.43 -19.49 15.37
C ARG A 106 -2.59 -17.99 15.22
N ALA A 107 -3.16 -17.32 16.23
CA ALA A 107 -3.29 -15.88 16.27
C ALA A 107 -1.92 -15.18 16.35
N ALA A 108 -0.97 -15.73 17.12
CA ALA A 108 0.39 -15.22 17.21
C ALA A 108 1.15 -15.33 15.89
N ASP A 109 1.08 -16.49 15.20
CA ASP A 109 1.69 -16.67 13.88
C ASP A 109 1.03 -15.76 12.83
N GLN A 110 -0.30 -15.56 12.89
CA GLN A 110 -0.99 -14.64 11.99
C GLN A 110 -0.68 -13.17 12.27
N ALA A 111 -0.56 -12.76 13.54
CA ALA A 111 -0.13 -11.42 13.92
C ALA A 111 1.29 -11.12 13.41
N ARG A 112 2.19 -12.11 13.47
CA ARG A 112 3.56 -12.00 12.91
C ARG A 112 3.55 -11.85 11.39
N VAL A 113 2.70 -12.61 10.68
CA VAL A 113 2.51 -12.44 9.22
C VAL A 113 1.94 -11.05 8.89
N LEU A 114 0.93 -10.60 9.64
CA LEU A 114 0.33 -9.27 9.47
C LEU A 114 1.33 -8.15 9.72
N ALA A 115 2.18 -8.25 10.75
CA ALA A 115 3.20 -7.25 11.06
C ALA A 115 4.18 -7.01 9.89
N VAL A 116 4.48 -8.06 9.11
CA VAL A 116 5.39 -7.99 7.96
C VAL A 116 4.66 -7.55 6.69
N THR A 117 3.40 -7.94 6.52
CA THR A 117 2.64 -7.70 5.28
C THR A 117 1.83 -6.39 5.26
N LEU A 118 1.35 -5.90 6.42
CA LEU A 118 0.63 -4.62 6.53
C LEU A 118 1.39 -3.44 5.93
N PRO A 119 2.71 -3.26 6.21
CA PRO A 119 3.47 -2.14 5.66
C PRO A 119 3.53 -2.18 4.13
N LEU A 120 3.56 -3.38 3.56
CA LEU A 120 3.58 -3.56 2.11
C LEU A 120 2.22 -3.22 1.49
N ALA A 121 1.13 -3.64 2.13
CA ALA A 121 -0.22 -3.24 1.72
C ALA A 121 -0.46 -1.73 1.84
N MET A 122 0.08 -1.10 2.89
CA MET A 122 0.06 0.36 3.08
C MET A 122 0.83 1.09 1.98
N ALA A 123 2.02 0.59 1.63
CA ALA A 123 2.81 1.14 0.53
C ALA A 123 2.05 1.02 -0.79
N GLN A 124 1.44 -0.14 -1.06
CA GLN A 124 0.65 -0.36 -2.27
C GLN A 124 -0.54 0.60 -2.38
N SER A 125 -1.35 0.76 -1.33
CA SER A 125 -2.52 1.65 -1.41
C SER A 125 -2.08 3.10 -1.61
N THR A 126 -1.01 3.52 -0.93
CA THR A 126 -0.47 4.88 -1.04
C THR A 126 0.07 5.14 -2.44
N LEU A 127 0.86 4.21 -2.99
CA LEU A 127 1.42 4.32 -4.34
C LEU A 127 0.32 4.31 -5.41
N LEU A 128 -0.75 3.54 -5.20
CA LEU A 128 -1.90 3.53 -6.09
C LEU A 128 -2.61 4.88 -6.08
N SER A 129 -2.88 5.44 -4.89
CA SER A 129 -3.48 6.76 -4.75
C SER A 129 -2.61 7.84 -5.40
N VAL A 130 -1.29 7.80 -5.20
CA VAL A 130 -0.34 8.71 -5.86
C VAL A 130 -0.40 8.57 -7.38
N GLY A 131 -0.46 7.34 -7.88
CA GLY A 131 -0.56 7.07 -9.32
C GLY A 131 -1.85 7.63 -9.95
N ILE A 132 -2.98 7.45 -9.27
CA ILE A 132 -4.28 7.97 -9.70
C ILE A 132 -4.28 9.51 -9.64
N VAL A 133 -3.77 10.11 -8.56
CA VAL A 133 -3.63 11.57 -8.45
C VAL A 133 -2.77 12.11 -9.60
N GLY A 134 -1.64 11.46 -9.89
CA GLY A 134 -0.77 11.82 -11.00
C GLY A 134 -1.51 11.87 -12.33
N SER A 135 -2.34 10.87 -12.64
CA SER A 135 -3.10 10.86 -13.89
C SER A 135 -4.15 11.97 -13.97
N GLN A 136 -4.76 12.36 -12.84
CA GLN A 136 -5.66 13.51 -12.80
C GLN A 136 -4.92 14.84 -12.96
N VAL A 137 -3.70 14.95 -12.43
CA VAL A 137 -2.83 16.13 -12.57
C VAL A 137 -2.44 16.35 -14.05
N ILE A 138 -2.13 15.28 -14.80
CA ILE A 138 -1.93 15.36 -16.26
C ILE A 138 -3.16 15.97 -16.93
N GLY A 139 -4.36 15.52 -16.54
CA GLY A 139 -5.61 16.06 -17.06
C GLY A 139 -5.76 17.57 -16.82
N LEU A 140 -5.23 18.13 -15.74
CA LEU A 140 -5.33 19.57 -15.49
C LEU A 140 -4.54 20.44 -16.48
N ALA A 141 -3.58 19.86 -17.22
CA ALA A 141 -2.88 20.57 -18.29
C ALA A 141 -3.76 20.80 -19.52
N SER A 142 -4.83 20.03 -19.70
CA SER A 142 -5.80 20.25 -20.78
C SER A 142 -6.80 21.36 -20.40
N ALA A 143 -7.13 22.25 -21.34
CA ALA A 143 -8.15 23.30 -21.20
C ALA A 143 -9.58 22.72 -21.19
N ASP A 144 -9.84 21.85 -20.24
CA ASP A 144 -11.03 21.01 -20.17
C ASP A 144 -12.02 21.56 -19.13
N SER A 145 -13.32 21.57 -19.45
CA SER A 145 -14.37 22.16 -18.61
C SER A 145 -14.55 21.43 -17.27
N LEU A 146 -13.97 20.23 -17.14
CA LEU A 146 -14.00 19.37 -15.96
C LEU A 146 -12.82 19.60 -14.99
N ALA A 147 -12.03 20.67 -15.17
CA ALA A 147 -10.89 20.97 -14.30
C ALA A 147 -11.27 21.03 -12.80
N TRP A 148 -12.43 21.61 -12.47
CA TRP A 148 -12.92 21.70 -11.09
C TRP A 148 -13.18 20.31 -10.48
N PHE A 149 -13.74 19.37 -11.26
CA PHE A 149 -13.99 18.00 -10.81
C PHE A 149 -12.68 17.27 -10.54
N ARG A 150 -11.66 17.46 -11.40
CA ARG A 150 -10.32 16.90 -11.21
C ARG A 150 -9.66 17.42 -9.93
N VAL A 151 -9.79 18.72 -9.62
CA VAL A 151 -9.28 19.31 -8.37
C VAL A 151 -9.97 18.69 -7.15
N VAL A 152 -11.30 18.57 -7.16
CA VAL A 152 -12.06 17.94 -6.08
C VAL A 152 -11.64 16.47 -5.91
N LEU A 153 -11.50 15.73 -7.02
CA LEU A 153 -11.09 14.34 -7.00
C LEU A 153 -9.67 14.17 -6.42
N ILE A 154 -8.73 15.04 -6.81
CA ILE A 154 -7.37 15.07 -6.23
C ILE A 154 -7.44 15.31 -4.72
N ALA A 155 -8.21 16.31 -4.28
CA ALA A 155 -8.35 16.62 -2.85
C ALA A 155 -8.92 15.43 -2.07
N VAL A 156 -9.99 14.78 -2.57
CA VAL A 156 -10.58 13.59 -1.96
C VAL A 156 -9.59 12.43 -1.90
N LEU A 157 -8.83 12.19 -2.98
CA LEU A 157 -7.82 11.12 -3.01
C LEU A 157 -6.67 11.38 -2.03
N VAL A 158 -6.21 12.62 -1.91
CA VAL A 158 -5.18 13.00 -0.94
C VAL A 158 -5.69 12.81 0.49
N VAL A 159 -6.89 13.30 0.81
CA VAL A 159 -7.50 13.14 2.14
C VAL A 159 -7.70 11.65 2.46
N THR A 160 -8.22 10.87 1.53
CA THR A 160 -8.41 9.42 1.69
C THR A 160 -7.07 8.73 1.92
N GLY A 161 -6.03 9.07 1.16
CA GLY A 161 -4.68 8.54 1.34
C GLY A 161 -4.12 8.84 2.73
N VAL A 162 -4.30 10.06 3.24
CA VAL A 162 -3.88 10.45 4.60
C VAL A 162 -4.63 9.63 5.65
N ILE A 163 -5.95 9.48 5.53
CA ILE A 163 -6.76 8.69 6.47
C ILE A 163 -6.29 7.23 6.47
N VAL A 164 -6.10 6.62 5.30
CA VAL A 164 -5.61 5.25 5.15
C VAL A 164 -4.24 5.10 5.81
N ILE A 165 -3.31 6.04 5.57
CA ILE A 165 -1.98 6.04 6.21
C ILE A 165 -2.09 6.07 7.74
N VAL A 166 -2.95 6.93 8.29
CA VAL A 166 -3.14 7.07 9.75
C VAL A 166 -3.74 5.80 10.34
N VAL A 167 -4.79 5.24 9.73
CA VAL A 167 -5.45 4.02 10.19
C VAL A 167 -4.48 2.82 10.17
N LEU A 168 -3.75 2.63 9.08
CA LEU A 168 -2.78 1.53 8.98
C LEU A 168 -1.59 1.70 9.93
N ARG A 169 -1.11 2.92 10.20
CA ARG A 169 -0.10 3.16 11.25
C ARG A 169 -0.63 2.80 12.63
N ARG A 170 -1.87 3.17 12.95
CA ARG A 170 -2.51 2.79 14.22
C ARG A 170 -2.58 1.27 14.36
N ASN A 171 -3.03 0.58 13.32
CA ASN A 171 -3.10 -0.89 13.30
C ASN A 171 -1.71 -1.53 13.46
N LEU A 172 -0.66 -0.99 12.84
CA LEU A 172 0.71 -1.49 13.02
C LEU A 172 1.21 -1.35 14.45
N ILE A 173 0.94 -0.21 15.10
CA ILE A 173 1.30 0.00 16.51
C ILE A 173 0.54 -0.98 17.39
N GLN A 174 -0.75 -1.19 17.13
CA GLN A 174 -1.58 -2.14 17.87
C GLN A 174 -1.09 -3.58 17.70
N VAL A 175 -0.77 -4.01 16.47
CA VAL A 175 -0.23 -5.35 16.21
C VAL A 175 1.10 -5.57 16.92
N ARG A 176 2.02 -4.58 16.92
CA ARG A 176 3.30 -4.67 17.64
C ARG A 176 3.09 -4.82 19.14
N ARG A 177 2.20 -4.02 19.73
CA ARG A 177 1.85 -4.10 21.15
C ARG A 177 1.16 -5.41 21.53
N SER A 178 0.35 -5.98 20.64
CA SER A 178 -0.27 -7.29 20.85
C SER A 178 0.77 -8.43 20.84
N ILE A 179 1.79 -8.34 19.97
CA ILE A 179 2.91 -9.29 19.96
C ILE A 179 3.72 -9.17 21.27
N GLU A 180 4.02 -7.96 21.73
CA GLU A 180 4.72 -7.72 23.00
C GLU A 180 3.94 -8.30 24.20
N ALA A 181 2.61 -8.08 24.24
CA ALA A 181 1.76 -8.60 25.30
C ALA A 181 1.69 -10.14 25.33
N LEU A 182 1.69 -10.78 24.16
CA LEU A 182 1.68 -12.24 24.03
C LEU A 182 3.03 -12.87 24.41
N ASP A 183 4.15 -12.22 24.09
CA ASP A 183 5.49 -12.68 24.52
C ASP A 183 5.66 -12.56 26.05
N THR A 184 5.13 -11.49 26.66
CA THR A 184 5.21 -11.30 28.13
C THR A 184 4.27 -12.20 28.94
N GLY A 185 3.21 -12.74 28.33
CA GLY A 185 2.26 -13.65 29.00
C GLY A 185 2.68 -15.13 28.97
N THR A 186 3.79 -15.44 28.30
CA THR A 186 4.38 -16.79 28.20
C THR A 186 5.67 -16.97 29.01
N ALA A 187 6.01 -15.99 29.87
CA ALA A 187 7.07 -16.09 30.86
C ALA A 187 6.47 -16.33 32.26
#